data_AF-A0A833D1C7-F1
#
_entry.id   AF-A0A833D1C7-F1
#
_cell.length_a   1.000
_cell.length_b   1.000
_cell.length_c   1.000
_cell.angle_alpha   90.00
_cell.angle_beta   90.00
_cell.angle_gamma   90.00
#
_symmetry.space_group_name_H-M   'P 1'
#
loop_
_entity.id
_entity.type
_entity.pdbx_description
1 polymer ?
#
loop_
_entity_poly.entity_id
_entity_poly.type
_entity_poly.pdbx_seq_one_letter_code
_entity_poly.pdbx_strand_id
1 'polypeptide(L)'
;SDFMGEPFEGSKYLLALAEDIIEIKTICHCGRKATMNARIDENGCVLREGEQVEIGGNDRYIALCRKHYMSGESSLSEQAVNKVTQKAL
;
A
#
# COMPACT_ATOMS: atom_id res chain seq x y z
N SER A 1 -0.78 -7.38 -6.68
CA SER A 1 0.43 -7.80 -5.95
C SER A 1 0.13 -7.82 -4.48
N ASP A 2 1.01 -8.42 -3.69
CA ASP A 2 1.06 -8.22 -2.25
C ASP A 2 1.60 -6.83 -1.88
N PHE A 3 1.87 -6.63 -0.59
CA PHE A 3 2.34 -5.37 -0.04
C PHE A 3 3.80 -5.03 -0.36
N MET A 4 4.60 -6.02 -0.74
CA MET A 4 5.99 -5.85 -1.18
C MET A 4 6.06 -5.51 -2.67
N GLY A 5 4.98 -5.73 -3.41
CA GLY A 5 4.90 -5.49 -4.85
C GLY A 5 5.06 -6.77 -5.67
N GLU A 6 5.14 -7.93 -5.02
CA GLU A 6 5.26 -9.23 -5.67
C GLU A 6 3.88 -9.77 -6.07
N PRO A 7 3.75 -10.52 -7.17
CA PRO A 7 2.49 -11.17 -7.50
C PRO A 7 2.19 -12.25 -6.46
N PHE A 8 0.92 -12.39 -6.07
CA PHE A 8 0.47 -13.58 -5.36
C PHE A 8 0.74 -14.81 -6.24
N GLU A 9 1.14 -15.93 -5.64
CA GLU A 9 1.67 -17.06 -6.40
C GLU A 9 0.75 -17.53 -7.53
N GLY A 10 -0.54 -17.76 -7.23
CA GLY A 10 -1.53 -18.13 -8.24
C GLY A 10 -1.80 -17.05 -9.29
N SER A 11 -1.65 -15.78 -8.92
CA SER A 11 -1.90 -14.66 -9.84
C SER A 11 -0.90 -14.58 -10.99
N LYS A 12 0.33 -15.13 -10.82
CA LYS A 12 1.34 -15.20 -11.89
C LYS A 12 0.80 -15.99 -13.09
N TYR A 13 0.18 -17.13 -12.81
CA TYR A 13 -0.39 -18.00 -13.84
C TYR A 13 -1.62 -17.38 -14.48
N LEU A 14 -2.53 -16.82 -13.66
CA LEU A 14 -3.74 -16.17 -14.17
C LEU A 14 -3.40 -15.01 -15.12
N LEU A 15 -2.41 -14.18 -14.77
CA LEU A 15 -1.99 -13.08 -15.64
C LEU A 15 -1.34 -13.54 -16.95
N ALA A 16 -0.61 -14.66 -16.93
CA ALA A 16 0.04 -15.20 -18.13
C ALA A 16 -0.95 -15.88 -19.09
N LEU A 17 -2.05 -16.42 -18.56
CA LEU A 17 -3.06 -17.17 -19.31
C LEU A 17 -4.25 -16.32 -19.73
N ALA A 18 -4.48 -15.16 -19.10
CA ALA A 18 -5.69 -14.37 -19.32
C ALA A 18 -5.77 -13.81 -20.75
N GLU A 19 -6.90 -14.06 -21.41
CA GLU A 19 -7.27 -13.41 -22.67
C GLU A 19 -7.68 -11.94 -22.47
N ASP A 20 -8.35 -11.64 -21.34
CA ASP A 20 -8.80 -10.31 -20.98
C ASP A 20 -8.25 -9.88 -19.61
N ILE A 21 -7.75 -8.64 -19.54
CA ILE A 21 -7.24 -8.05 -18.30
C ILE A 21 -7.95 -6.72 -18.04
N ILE A 22 -8.69 -6.66 -16.94
CA ILE A 22 -9.35 -5.44 -16.47
C ILE A 22 -8.67 -4.96 -15.20
N GLU A 23 -8.09 -3.76 -15.25
CA GLU A 23 -7.52 -3.11 -14.08
C GLU A 23 -8.62 -2.46 -13.22
N ILE A 24 -8.75 -2.89 -11.96
CA ILE A 24 -9.59 -2.21 -10.98
C ILE A 24 -8.82 -1.01 -10.44
N LYS A 25 -9.36 0.19 -10.68
CA LYS A 25 -8.70 1.45 -10.33
C LYS A 25 -9.10 1.91 -8.93
N THR A 26 -8.10 2.35 -8.18
CA THR A 26 -8.27 3.15 -6.96
C THR A 26 -7.45 4.44 -7.08
N ILE A 27 -7.58 5.34 -6.11
CA ILE A 27 -6.94 6.65 -6.13
C ILE A 27 -5.98 6.77 -4.96
N CYS A 28 -4.73 7.15 -5.26
CA CYS A 28 -3.75 7.54 -4.24
C CYS A 28 -4.12 8.92 -3.69
N HIS A 29 -3.71 9.25 -2.46
CA HIS A 29 -3.95 10.57 -1.86
C HIS A 29 -3.46 11.76 -2.73
N CYS A 30 -2.50 11.53 -3.63
CA CYS A 30 -2.04 12.54 -4.60
C CYS A 30 -2.94 12.71 -5.84
N GLY A 31 -4.10 12.05 -5.90
CA GLY A 31 -5.03 12.06 -7.02
C GLY A 31 -4.64 11.16 -8.21
N ARG A 32 -3.42 10.61 -8.23
CA ARG A 32 -2.99 9.66 -9.28
C ARG A 32 -3.59 8.27 -9.06
N LYS A 33 -3.71 7.50 -10.14
CA LYS A 33 -4.07 6.08 -10.10
C LYS A 33 -3.18 5.33 -9.11
N ALA A 34 -3.80 4.66 -8.13
CA ALA A 34 -3.11 3.76 -7.23
C ALA A 34 -3.01 2.37 -7.85
N THR A 35 -1.81 1.78 -7.77
CA THR A 35 -1.49 0.47 -8.35
C THR A 35 -0.75 -0.43 -7.35
N MET A 36 -0.46 0.09 -6.16
CA MET A 36 0.24 -0.61 -5.09
C MET A 36 -0.64 -0.59 -3.84
N ASN A 37 -0.65 -1.70 -3.10
CA ASN A 37 -1.35 -1.78 -1.81
C ASN A 37 -0.30 -1.85 -0.70
N ALA A 38 0.04 -0.73 -0.07
CA ALA A 38 1.09 -0.68 0.94
C ALA A 38 0.57 -1.17 2.29
N ARG A 39 1.33 -2.01 2.99
CA ARG A 39 1.08 -2.32 4.40
C ARG A 39 1.74 -1.24 5.28
N ILE A 40 1.08 -0.85 6.36
CA ILE A 40 1.57 0.18 7.29
C ILE A 40 1.62 -0.32 8.72
N ASP A 41 2.56 0.20 9.51
CA ASP A 41 2.60 -0.04 10.96
C ASP A 41 1.62 0.86 11.74
N GLU A 42 1.60 0.71 13.07
CA GLU A 42 0.77 1.52 13.98
C GLU A 42 1.11 3.02 13.91
N ASN A 43 2.30 3.37 13.40
CA ASN A 43 2.78 4.73 13.20
C ASN A 43 2.50 5.23 11.78
N GLY A 44 1.80 4.48 10.93
CA GLY A 44 1.51 4.86 9.54
C GLY A 44 2.71 4.76 8.58
N CYS A 45 3.81 4.16 9.03
CA CYS A 45 5.02 3.94 8.23
C CYS A 45 4.83 2.71 7.33
N VAL A 46 5.27 2.81 6.07
CA VAL A 46 5.16 1.70 5.11
C VAL A 46 6.14 0.57 5.49
N LEU A 47 5.59 -0.63 5.66
CA LEU A 47 6.34 -1.86 5.86
C LEU A 47 6.83 -2.41 4.52
N ARG A 48 8.06 -2.94 4.50
CA ARG A 48 8.73 -3.48 3.30
C ARG A 48 9.01 -4.97 3.35
N GLU A 49 8.82 -5.57 4.51
CA GLU A 49 9.07 -6.97 4.79
C GLU A 49 8.05 -7.51 5.79
N GLY A 50 7.96 -8.82 5.88
CA GLY A 50 7.00 -9.53 6.71
C GLY A 50 6.21 -10.58 5.93
N GLU A 51 5.34 -11.28 6.64
CA GLU A 51 4.52 -12.35 6.05
C GLU A 51 3.58 -11.80 4.97
N GLN A 52 3.49 -12.50 3.84
CA GLN A 52 2.65 -12.08 2.73
C GLN A 52 1.16 -12.02 3.12
N VAL A 53 0.72 -12.96 3.98
CA VAL A 53 -0.67 -13.08 4.43
C VAL A 53 -0.85 -12.46 5.81
N GLU A 54 -1.65 -11.39 5.86
CA GLU A 54 -2.05 -10.75 7.11
C GLU A 54 -3.42 -10.06 6.92
N ILE A 55 -4.34 -10.30 7.85
CA ILE A 55 -5.69 -9.72 7.80
C ILE A 55 -5.66 -8.33 8.43
N GLY A 56 -6.20 -7.34 7.73
CA GLY A 56 -6.33 -5.97 8.20
C GLY A 56 -7.17 -5.12 7.26
N GLY A 57 -7.62 -3.95 7.73
CA GLY A 57 -8.44 -3.02 6.96
C GLY A 57 -7.65 -1.78 6.54
N ASN A 58 -8.34 -0.63 6.53
CA ASN A 58 -7.76 0.67 6.17
C ASN A 58 -6.74 1.20 7.19
N ASP A 59 -6.73 0.61 8.40
CA ASP A 59 -5.74 0.83 9.45
C ASP A 59 -4.42 0.09 9.17
N ARG A 60 -4.43 -0.88 8.25
CA ARG A 60 -3.27 -1.72 7.94
C ARG A 60 -2.80 -1.62 6.50
N TYR A 61 -3.70 -1.29 5.57
CA TYR A 61 -3.42 -1.24 4.14
C TYR A 61 -3.89 0.07 3.52
N ILE A 62 -3.05 0.64 2.66
CA ILE A 62 -3.35 1.88 1.93
C ILE A 62 -2.99 1.76 0.44
N ALA A 63 -3.93 2.18 -0.41
CA ALA A 63 -3.72 2.24 -1.85
C ALA A 63 -2.83 3.44 -2.24
N LEU A 64 -1.69 3.16 -2.87
CA LEU A 64 -0.71 4.17 -3.29
C LEU A 64 -0.38 4.08 -4.79
N CYS A 65 -0.02 5.21 -5.37
CA CYS A 65 0.66 5.21 -6.67
C CYS A 65 2.09 4.70 -6.49
N ARG A 66 2.70 4.18 -7.56
CA ARG A 66 4.08 3.64 -7.51
C ARG A 66 5.09 4.62 -6.90
N LYS A 67 4.99 5.93 -7.22
CA LYS A 67 5.90 6.95 -6.66
C LYS A 67 5.86 6.99 -5.13
N HIS A 68 4.67 7.13 -4.55
CA HIS A 68 4.49 7.24 -3.10
C HIS A 68 4.69 5.90 -2.40
N TYR A 69 4.36 4.80 -3.06
CA TYR A 69 4.77 3.47 -2.59
C TYR A 69 6.30 3.38 -2.51
N MET A 70 7.08 3.88 -3.46
CA MET A 70 8.55 3.81 -3.40
C MET A 70 9.15 4.75 -2.34
N SER A 71 8.63 5.97 -2.21
CA SER A 71 9.15 6.94 -1.22
C SER A 71 8.71 6.64 0.21
N GLY A 72 7.65 5.84 0.40
CA GLY A 72 7.08 5.56 1.72
C GLY A 72 6.15 6.65 2.24
N GLU A 73 5.90 7.69 1.43
CA GLU A 73 4.95 8.76 1.75
C GLU A 73 3.51 8.24 1.68
N SER A 74 2.78 8.30 2.79
CA SER A 74 1.39 7.89 2.89
C SER A 74 0.55 9.00 3.51
N SER A 75 -0.78 8.96 3.35
CA SER A 75 -1.65 9.94 4.02
C SER A 75 -1.66 9.78 5.55
N LEU A 76 -1.09 8.67 6.06
CA LEU A 76 -1.04 8.34 7.49
C LEU A 76 0.32 8.68 8.11
N SER A 77 1.41 8.71 7.33
CA SER A 77 2.71 9.18 7.81
C SER A 77 2.68 10.66 8.19
N GLU A 78 1.95 11.50 7.44
CA GLU A 78 1.76 12.92 7.80
C GLU A 78 0.98 13.10 9.11
N GLN A 79 -0.01 12.25 9.36
CA GLN A 79 -0.81 12.29 10.59
C GLN A 79 0.00 11.82 11.82
N ALA A 80 0.88 10.83 11.64
CA ALA A 80 1.75 10.34 12.71
C ALA A 80 2.81 11.37 13.13
N VAL A 81 3.43 12.07 12.17
CA VAL A 81 4.39 13.16 12.45
C VAL A 81 3.74 14.28 13.27
N ASN A 82 2.50 14.64 12.95
CA ASN A 82 1.74 15.66 13.68
C ASN A 82 1.34 15.22 15.10
N LYS A 83 1.09 13.92 15.31
CA LYS A 83 0.78 13.35 16.64
C LYS A 83 1.99 13.34 17.58
N VAL A 84 3.19 13.05 17.06
CA VAL A 84 4.43 13.05 17.86
C VAL A 84 4.79 14.47 18.32
N THR A 85 4.63 15.46 17.44
CA THR A 85 4.96 16.87 17.73
C THR A 85 3.98 17.53 18.71
N GLN A 86 2.70 17.17 18.71
CA GLN A 86 1.72 17.66 19.71
C GLN A 86 1.85 17.03 21.10
N LYS A 87 2.52 15.89 21.25
CA LYS A 87 2.71 15.22 22.56
C LYS A 87 3.97 15.68 23.30
N ALA A 88 4.78 16.54 22.67
CA ALA A 88 6.02 17.09 23.20
C ALA A 88 5.88 18.53 23.75
N LEU A 89 4.64 19.03 23.87
CA LEU A 89 4.26 20.30 24.50
C LEU A 89 3.40 20.05 25.74
#